data_AF-A0A0G0P3R9-F1
#
_entry.id   AF-A0A0G0P3R9-F1
#
_cell.length_a   1.000
_cell.length_b   1.000
_cell.length_c   1.000
_cell.angle_alpha   90.00
_cell.angle_beta   90.00
_cell.angle_gamma   90.00
#
_symmetry.space_group_name_H-M   'P 1'
#
loop_
_entity.id
_entity.type
_entity.pdbx_description
1 polymer ?
#
loop_
_entity_poly.entity_id
_entity_poly.type
_entity_poly.pdbx_seq_one_letter_code
_entity_poly.pdbx_strand_id
1 'polypeptide(L)'
;MMVTNHKTHWKYKNLTAVFIGIVVAILLSRNESFNSFLLHLGSFGYIGAFIAGILFVSTFTVATSALVLLVLAETLSPIEIGLIAGFGAVVGDMLIFRLIKDNLAYEIEDIYNHMDRKKHLKKLFHSKYFNWMLPVIGSIIIASPLPDEIGVSLIGISKMNTFKFILISYTLNSIGIFLIVSASVVVKP
;
A
#
# COMPACT_ATOMS: atom_id res chain seq x y z
N MET A 1 8.11 -50.55 6.82
CA MET A 1 6.87 -49.78 7.02
C MET A 1 7.21 -48.31 6.79
N MET A 2 6.64 -47.72 5.74
CA MET A 2 6.80 -46.30 5.40
C MET A 2 6.03 -45.43 6.39
N VAL A 3 6.59 -44.28 6.77
CA VAL A 3 5.83 -43.03 6.91
C VAL A 3 6.73 -41.88 6.44
N THR A 4 6.78 -41.64 5.13
CA THR A 4 7.29 -40.37 4.60
C THR A 4 6.21 -39.32 4.79
N ASN A 5 6.37 -38.48 5.81
CA ASN A 5 5.48 -37.38 6.11
C ASN A 5 5.69 -36.27 5.07
N HIS A 6 5.02 -36.37 3.92
CA HIS A 6 4.96 -35.29 2.92
C HIS A 6 4.07 -34.18 3.47
N LYS A 7 4.66 -33.30 4.30
CA LYS A 7 4.07 -31.99 4.55
C LYS A 7 4.01 -31.29 3.20
N THR A 8 2.81 -31.10 2.69
CA THR A 8 2.54 -30.30 1.49
C THR A 8 2.98 -28.87 1.76
N HIS A 9 4.24 -28.56 1.43
CA HIS A 9 4.73 -27.19 1.47
C HIS A 9 3.94 -26.40 0.44
N TRP A 10 3.03 -25.54 0.90
CA TRP A 10 2.18 -24.72 0.04
C TRP A 10 3.09 -23.79 -0.77
N LYS A 11 3.27 -24.11 -2.07
CA LYS A 11 4.32 -23.53 -2.92
C LYS A 11 4.20 -22.01 -3.10
N TYR A 12 2.98 -21.48 -3.04
CA TYR A 12 2.67 -20.05 -3.26
C TYR A 12 1.89 -19.45 -2.09
N LYS A 13 2.44 -19.61 -0.88
CA LYS A 13 1.79 -19.17 0.37
C LYS A 13 1.62 -17.65 0.41
N ASN A 14 2.57 -16.91 -0.16
CA ASN A 14 2.54 -15.46 -0.10
C ASN A 14 1.60 -14.87 -1.15
N LEU A 15 1.54 -15.47 -2.34
CA LEU A 15 0.57 -15.11 -3.38
C LEU A 15 -0.87 -15.34 -2.91
N THR A 16 -1.11 -16.45 -2.21
CA THR A 16 -2.40 -16.73 -1.59
C THR A 16 -2.72 -15.75 -0.46
N ALA A 17 -1.74 -15.36 0.36
CA ALA A 17 -1.94 -14.33 1.40
C ALA A 17 -2.30 -12.95 0.82
N VAL A 18 -1.64 -12.53 -0.28
CA VAL A 18 -2.00 -11.27 -0.96
C VAL A 18 -3.37 -11.34 -1.61
N PHE A 19 -3.70 -12.46 -2.26
CA PHE A 19 -5.04 -12.65 -2.82
C PHE A 19 -6.13 -12.58 -1.74
N ILE A 20 -5.92 -13.27 -0.61
CA ILE A 20 -6.82 -13.20 0.54
C ILE A 20 -6.91 -11.77 1.08
N GLY A 21 -5.78 -11.06 1.20
CA GLY A 21 -5.74 -9.66 1.64
C GLY A 21 -6.59 -8.74 0.75
N ILE A 22 -6.48 -8.89 -0.57
CA ILE A 22 -7.30 -8.14 -1.54
C ILE A 22 -8.78 -8.48 -1.37
N VAL A 23 -9.13 -9.76 -1.26
CA VAL A 23 -10.53 -10.19 -1.06
C VAL A 23 -11.09 -9.61 0.25
N VAL A 24 -10.33 -9.67 1.34
CA VAL A 24 -10.71 -9.10 2.64
C VAL A 24 -10.91 -7.59 2.53
N ALA A 25 -10.00 -6.87 1.87
CA ALA A 25 -10.11 -5.43 1.68
C ALA A 25 -11.38 -5.04 0.89
N ILE A 26 -11.70 -5.78 -0.17
CA ILE A 26 -12.93 -5.57 -0.95
C ILE A 26 -14.18 -5.84 -0.10
N LEU A 27 -14.19 -6.94 0.65
CA LEU A 27 -15.33 -7.30 1.51
C LEU A 27 -15.54 -6.27 2.62
N LEU A 28 -14.47 -5.80 3.25
CA LEU A 28 -14.53 -4.76 4.27
C LEU A 28 -15.01 -3.42 3.69
N SER A 29 -14.50 -3.01 2.53
CA SER A 29 -14.92 -1.79 1.83
C SER A 29 -16.43 -1.75 1.53
N ARG A 30 -17.02 -2.90 1.21
CA ARG A 30 -18.46 -3.04 0.94
C ARG A 30 -19.31 -3.24 2.18
N ASN A 31 -18.71 -3.45 3.34
CA ASN A 31 -19.43 -3.75 4.56
C ASN A 31 -19.92 -2.45 5.23
N GLU A 32 -21.23 -2.33 5.42
CA GLU A 32 -21.85 -1.15 6.05
C GLU A 32 -21.34 -0.92 7.48
N SER A 33 -21.17 -1.97 8.28
CA SER A 33 -20.65 -1.86 9.65
C SER A 33 -19.22 -1.35 9.69
N PHE A 34 -18.37 -1.78 8.73
CA PHE A 34 -17.01 -1.26 8.62
C PHE A 34 -17.01 0.21 8.23
N ASN A 35 -17.84 0.62 7.25
CA ASN A 35 -17.98 2.01 6.88
C ASN A 35 -18.51 2.88 8.05
N SER A 36 -19.48 2.40 8.83
CA SER A 36 -19.95 3.08 10.04
C SER A 36 -18.85 3.17 11.10
N PHE A 37 -18.06 2.12 11.32
CA PHE A 37 -16.91 2.17 12.23
C PHE A 37 -15.91 3.23 11.78
N LEU A 38 -15.59 3.30 10.49
CA LEU A 38 -14.71 4.32 9.92
C LEU A 38 -15.23 5.73 10.14
N LEU A 39 -16.53 5.98 9.97
CA LEU A 39 -17.09 7.31 10.25
C LEU A 39 -16.94 7.72 11.73
N HIS A 40 -17.02 6.77 12.66
CA HIS A 40 -16.73 7.07 14.07
C HIS A 40 -15.26 7.44 14.32
N LEU A 41 -14.29 7.02 13.47
CA LEU A 41 -12.90 7.45 13.59
C LEU A 41 -12.74 8.96 13.48
N GLY A 42 -13.67 9.65 12.78
CA GLY A 42 -13.71 11.10 12.71
C GLY A 42 -13.86 11.79 14.07
N SER A 43 -14.31 11.06 15.11
CA SER A 43 -14.43 11.58 16.48
C SER A 43 -13.19 11.37 17.35
N PHE A 44 -12.22 10.56 16.92
CA PHE A 44 -11.03 10.19 17.70
C PHE A 44 -9.83 11.13 17.48
N GLY A 45 -10.02 12.25 16.78
CA GLY A 45 -8.97 13.25 16.53
C GLY A 45 -7.73 12.65 15.85
N TYR A 46 -6.55 12.89 16.42
CA TYR A 46 -5.26 12.44 15.87
C TYR A 46 -5.12 10.92 15.73
N ILE A 47 -5.75 10.14 16.62
CA ILE A 47 -5.76 8.67 16.50
C ILE A 47 -6.55 8.26 15.26
N GLY A 48 -7.69 8.93 15.04
CA GLY A 48 -8.48 8.78 13.83
C GLY A 48 -7.68 9.13 12.57
N ALA A 49 -6.93 10.23 12.59
CA ALA A 49 -6.07 10.64 11.48
C ALA A 49 -4.99 9.61 11.15
N PHE A 50 -4.33 9.04 12.18
CA PHE A 50 -3.32 7.99 12.00
C PHE A 50 -3.91 6.73 11.37
N ILE A 51 -5.04 6.22 11.89
CA ILE A 51 -5.67 5.00 11.36
C ILE A 51 -6.23 5.26 9.96
N ALA A 52 -6.85 6.41 9.72
CA ALA A 52 -7.27 6.81 8.39
C ALA A 52 -6.07 6.85 7.42
N GLY A 53 -4.93 7.38 7.84
CA GLY A 53 -3.67 7.32 7.10
C GLY A 53 -3.26 5.90 6.68
N ILE A 54 -3.33 4.91 7.58
CA ILE A 54 -3.05 3.50 7.24
C ILE A 54 -3.98 3.00 6.13
N LEU A 55 -5.27 3.36 6.22
CA LEU A 55 -6.30 2.94 5.27
C LEU A 55 -6.29 3.77 3.98
N PHE A 56 -5.65 4.93 3.98
CA PHE A 56 -5.59 5.83 2.82
C PHE A 56 -4.79 5.21 1.68
N VAL A 57 -3.74 4.46 2.01
CA VAL A 57 -2.85 3.77 1.07
C VAL A 57 -3.57 2.73 0.21
N SER A 58 -4.64 2.10 0.70
CA SER A 58 -5.30 1.07 -0.10
C SER A 58 -6.40 1.63 -0.98
N THR A 59 -6.36 1.32 -2.28
CA THR A 59 -7.43 1.61 -3.25
C THR A 59 -8.82 1.21 -2.80
N PHE A 60 -8.94 0.12 -2.06
CA PHE A 60 -10.23 -0.38 -1.60
C PHE A 60 -10.81 0.47 -0.45
N THR A 61 -9.96 1.16 0.32
CA THR A 61 -10.35 1.94 1.49
C THR A 61 -10.07 3.43 1.36
N VAL A 62 -9.41 3.89 0.29
CA VAL A 62 -9.02 5.29 0.07
C VAL A 62 -10.21 6.24 0.10
N ALA A 63 -11.34 5.86 -0.52
CA ALA A 63 -12.53 6.70 -0.56
C ALA A 63 -13.10 6.92 0.85
N THR A 64 -13.30 5.85 1.63
CA THR A 64 -13.82 5.95 3.00
C THR A 64 -12.82 6.62 3.94
N SER A 65 -11.53 6.33 3.81
CA SER A 65 -10.47 6.99 4.58
C SER A 65 -10.43 8.49 4.31
N ALA A 66 -10.52 8.91 3.04
CA ALA A 66 -10.60 10.32 2.67
C ALA A 66 -11.78 11.01 3.38
N LEU A 67 -12.97 10.38 3.41
CA LEU A 67 -14.11 10.94 4.14
C LEU A 67 -13.81 11.14 5.63
N VAL A 68 -13.12 10.20 6.28
CA VAL A 68 -12.70 10.35 7.69
C VAL A 68 -11.73 11.52 7.86
N LEU A 69 -10.74 11.64 6.98
CA LEU A 69 -9.78 12.74 7.00
C LEU A 69 -10.46 14.10 6.77
N LEU A 70 -11.49 14.15 5.91
CA LEU A 70 -12.31 15.35 5.70
C LEU A 70 -13.11 15.72 6.96
N VAL A 71 -13.75 14.76 7.63
CA VAL A 71 -14.46 15.02 8.90
C VAL A 71 -13.50 15.54 9.97
N LEU A 72 -12.29 14.98 10.06
CA LEU A 72 -11.26 15.45 10.99
C LEU A 72 -10.78 16.87 10.67
N ALA A 73 -10.78 17.26 9.39
CA ALA A 73 -10.40 18.60 8.93
C ALA A 73 -11.32 19.72 9.45
N GLU A 74 -12.53 19.38 9.87
CA GLU A 74 -13.46 20.35 10.47
C GLU A 74 -12.99 20.79 11.87
N THR A 75 -12.19 19.96 12.55
CA THR A 75 -11.79 20.18 13.95
C THR A 75 -10.28 20.28 14.16
N LEU A 76 -9.46 19.77 13.24
CA LEU A 76 -8.00 19.75 13.34
C LEU A 76 -7.34 20.51 12.20
N SER A 77 -6.08 20.91 12.39
CA SER A 77 -5.31 21.60 11.35
C SER A 77 -4.97 20.64 10.20
N PRO A 78 -5.12 21.07 8.92
CA PRO A 78 -4.70 20.28 7.76
C PRO A 78 -3.25 19.82 7.83
N ILE A 79 -2.37 20.65 8.39
CA ILE A 79 -0.93 20.35 8.53
C ILE A 79 -0.73 19.17 9.50
N GLU A 80 -1.42 19.18 10.64
CA GLU A 80 -1.31 18.13 11.65
C GLU A 80 -1.89 16.82 11.13
N ILE A 81 -3.03 16.88 10.44
CA ILE A 81 -3.62 15.71 9.78
C ILE A 81 -2.65 15.14 8.75
N GLY A 82 -2.08 15.98 7.87
CA GLY A 82 -1.13 15.54 6.85
C GLY A 82 0.08 14.81 7.44
N LEU A 83 0.67 15.32 8.52
CA LEU A 83 1.82 14.67 9.16
C LEU A 83 1.44 13.37 9.86
N ILE A 84 0.35 13.36 10.64
CA ILE A 84 -0.03 12.20 11.47
C ILE A 84 -0.61 11.09 10.60
N ALA A 85 -1.49 11.43 9.66
CA ALA A 85 -2.01 10.48 8.68
C ALA A 85 -0.90 10.01 7.73
N GLY A 86 0.06 10.88 7.38
CA GLY A 86 1.25 10.49 6.62
C GLY A 86 2.09 9.42 7.33
N PHE A 87 2.27 9.52 8.66
CA PHE A 87 2.90 8.46 9.45
C PHE A 87 2.09 7.16 9.42
N GLY A 88 0.76 7.24 9.51
CA GLY A 88 -0.13 6.09 9.34
C GLY A 88 0.03 5.44 7.97
N ALA A 89 0.09 6.25 6.91
CA ALA A 89 0.26 5.78 5.55
C ALA A 89 1.56 4.99 5.38
N VAL A 90 2.68 5.47 5.96
CA VAL A 90 3.95 4.71 5.98
C VAL A 90 3.77 3.32 6.59
N VAL A 91 2.98 3.19 7.66
CA VAL A 91 2.71 1.89 8.28
C VAL A 91 1.95 0.98 7.31
N GLY A 92 0.92 1.49 6.63
CA GLY A 92 0.18 0.76 5.58
C GLY A 92 1.08 0.34 4.41
N ASP A 93 1.83 1.28 3.88
CA ASP A 93 2.81 1.10 2.81
C ASP A 93 3.89 0.06 3.19
N MET A 94 4.36 0.07 4.44
CA MET A 94 5.33 -0.91 4.93
C MET A 94 4.76 -2.33 5.03
N LEU A 95 3.49 -2.48 5.38
CA LEU A 95 2.82 -3.78 5.39
C LEU A 95 2.79 -4.36 3.97
N ILE A 96 2.38 -3.55 2.99
CA ILE A 96 2.33 -3.93 1.57
C ILE A 96 3.75 -4.21 1.05
N PHE A 97 4.69 -3.30 1.30
CA PHE A 97 6.08 -3.41 0.85
C PHE A 97 6.75 -4.69 1.37
N ARG A 98 6.54 -5.04 2.65
CA ARG A 98 7.13 -6.24 3.25
C ARG A 98 6.52 -7.53 2.71
N LEU A 99 5.20 -7.54 2.49
CA LEU A 99 4.53 -8.68 1.85
C LEU A 99 5.10 -8.96 0.46
N ILE A 100 5.44 -7.90 -0.29
CA ILE A 100 5.90 -8.01 -1.67
C ILE A 100 7.40 -8.29 -1.77
N LYS A 101 8.22 -7.51 -1.07
CA LYS A 101 9.69 -7.52 -1.19
C LYS A 101 10.30 -8.85 -0.76
N ASP A 102 9.90 -9.38 0.38
CA ASP A 102 10.62 -10.50 1.01
C ASP A 102 10.13 -11.87 0.54
N ASN A 103 8.88 -11.95 0.08
CA ASN A 103 8.11 -13.19 0.06
C ASN A 103 7.47 -13.48 -1.31
N LEU A 104 6.86 -12.46 -1.94
CA LEU A 104 6.27 -12.60 -3.27
C LEU A 104 7.30 -12.54 -4.39
N ALA A 105 8.35 -11.74 -4.24
CA ALA A 105 9.37 -11.58 -5.27
C ALA A 105 9.97 -12.93 -5.71
N TYR A 106 10.24 -13.82 -4.74
CA TYR A 106 10.73 -15.18 -5.00
C TYR A 106 9.69 -16.08 -5.68
N GLU A 107 8.43 -16.04 -5.25
CA GLU A 107 7.36 -16.85 -5.84
C GLU A 107 7.02 -16.41 -7.28
N ILE A 108 7.01 -15.10 -7.54
CA ILE A 108 6.83 -14.51 -8.87
C ILE A 108 8.01 -14.88 -9.77
N GLU A 109 9.25 -14.82 -9.26
CA GLU A 109 10.44 -15.22 -10.01
C GLU A 109 10.41 -16.72 -10.37
N ASP A 110 9.93 -17.60 -9.47
CA ASP A 110 9.79 -19.03 -9.74
C ASP A 110 8.73 -19.35 -10.81
N ILE A 111 7.54 -18.73 -10.71
CA ILE A 111 6.48 -18.86 -11.73
C ILE A 111 6.99 -18.36 -13.08
N TYR A 112 7.68 -17.22 -13.09
CA TYR A 112 8.23 -16.62 -14.29
C TYR A 112 9.29 -17.53 -14.94
N ASN A 113 10.21 -18.09 -14.16
CA ASN A 113 11.23 -19.01 -14.66
C ASN A 113 10.64 -20.30 -15.26
N HIS A 114 9.47 -20.74 -14.79
CA HIS A 114 8.74 -21.87 -15.37
C HIS A 114 8.00 -21.49 -16.67
N MET A 115 7.55 -20.24 -16.82
CA MET A 115 6.81 -19.78 -18.00
C MET A 115 7.72 -19.30 -19.15
N ASP A 116 8.84 -18.64 -18.87
CA ASP A 116 9.76 -18.12 -19.90
C ASP A 116 10.86 -19.12 -20.28
N ARG A 117 10.52 -20.07 -21.16
CA ARG A 117 11.48 -21.05 -21.72
C ARG A 117 12.63 -20.40 -22.52
N LYS A 118 12.53 -19.14 -22.95
CA LYS A 118 13.51 -18.47 -23.83
C LYS A 118 14.40 -17.42 -23.14
N LYS A 119 14.30 -17.23 -21.82
CA LYS A 119 15.15 -16.34 -20.99
C LYS A 119 15.22 -14.87 -21.44
N HIS A 120 14.32 -14.39 -22.29
CA HIS A 120 14.43 -13.04 -22.87
C HIS A 120 14.12 -11.94 -21.84
N LEU A 121 13.11 -12.12 -20.98
CA LEU A 121 12.75 -11.07 -20.01
C LEU A 121 13.54 -11.22 -18.69
N LYS A 122 14.21 -12.35 -18.44
CA LYS A 122 15.20 -12.48 -17.35
C LYS A 122 16.32 -11.44 -17.46
N LYS A 123 16.69 -11.09 -18.70
CA LYS A 123 17.69 -10.04 -19.01
C LYS A 123 17.15 -8.62 -18.77
N LEU A 124 15.83 -8.41 -18.89
CA LEU A 124 15.17 -7.14 -18.58
C LEU A 124 15.08 -6.91 -17.07
N PHE A 125 14.58 -7.88 -16.30
CA PHE A 125 14.47 -7.78 -14.83
C PHE A 125 15.82 -7.60 -14.10
N HIS A 126 16.92 -8.12 -14.67
CA HIS A 126 18.27 -7.94 -14.13
C HIS A 126 19.04 -6.75 -14.76
N SER A 127 18.43 -6.02 -15.70
CA SER A 127 19.07 -4.87 -16.33
C SER A 127 19.17 -3.70 -15.34
N LYS A 128 20.30 -2.99 -15.37
CA LYS A 128 20.54 -1.77 -14.59
C LYS A 128 19.47 -0.70 -14.84
N TYR A 129 18.91 -0.66 -16.05
CA TYR A 129 17.84 0.25 -16.44
C TYR A 129 16.50 -0.10 -15.74
N PHE A 130 16.19 -1.38 -15.58
CA PHE A 130 14.94 -1.84 -15.00
C PHE A 130 14.92 -1.61 -13.48
N ASN A 131 16.04 -1.90 -12.80
CA ASN A 131 16.20 -1.63 -11.36
C ASN A 131 16.19 -0.12 -11.02
N TRP A 132 16.45 0.76 -11.99
CA TRP A 132 16.40 2.21 -11.79
C TRP A 132 15.06 2.84 -12.20
N MET A 133 14.39 2.32 -13.23
CA MET A 133 13.08 2.83 -13.67
C MET A 133 11.93 2.44 -12.74
N LEU A 134 11.93 1.21 -12.20
CA LEU A 134 10.85 0.74 -11.35
C LEU A 134 10.60 1.60 -10.08
N PRO A 135 11.63 2.05 -9.34
CA PRO A 135 11.41 2.94 -8.22
C PRO A 135 10.88 4.32 -8.66
N VAL A 136 11.32 4.82 -9.81
CA VAL A 136 10.86 6.12 -10.35
C VAL A 136 9.38 6.04 -10.73
N ILE A 137 8.99 5.02 -11.49
CA ILE A 137 7.59 4.79 -11.89
C ILE A 137 6.74 4.52 -10.65
N GLY A 138 7.22 3.69 -9.73
CA GLY A 138 6.49 3.40 -8.49
C GLY A 138 6.28 4.64 -7.62
N SER A 139 7.28 5.53 -7.54
CA SER A 139 7.15 6.79 -6.81
C SER A 139 6.19 7.76 -7.51
N ILE A 140 6.15 7.79 -8.84
CA ILE A 140 5.16 8.58 -9.60
C ILE A 140 3.75 8.08 -9.33
N ILE A 141 3.55 6.76 -9.26
CA ILE A 141 2.24 6.17 -8.97
C ILE A 141 1.80 6.54 -7.55
N ILE A 142 2.68 6.39 -6.54
CA ILE A 142 2.38 6.79 -5.14
C ILE A 142 2.12 8.30 -5.01
N ALA A 143 2.82 9.13 -5.80
CA ALA A 143 2.61 10.58 -5.79
C ALA A 143 1.33 11.02 -6.50
N SER A 144 0.65 10.11 -7.18
CA SER A 144 -0.54 10.37 -7.99
C SER A 144 -1.77 9.76 -7.33
N PRO A 145 -3.01 10.16 -7.70
CA PRO A 145 -4.24 9.54 -7.19
C PRO A 145 -4.48 8.12 -7.76
N LEU A 146 -3.41 7.41 -8.09
CA LEU A 146 -3.41 6.05 -8.60
C LEU A 146 -3.25 5.06 -7.44
N PRO A 147 -3.48 3.76 -7.69
CA PRO A 147 -3.31 2.73 -6.66
C PRO A 147 -1.89 2.68 -6.07
N ASP A 148 -1.73 3.08 -4.81
CA ASP A 148 -0.42 3.05 -4.13
C ASP A 148 0.11 1.62 -4.02
N GLU A 149 -0.75 0.60 -3.98
CA GLU A 149 -0.31 -0.79 -3.94
C GLU A 149 0.52 -1.15 -5.18
N ILE A 150 0.18 -0.61 -6.36
CA ILE A 150 0.96 -0.83 -7.59
C ILE A 150 2.31 -0.12 -7.47
N GLY A 151 2.33 1.11 -6.97
CA GLY A 151 3.56 1.87 -6.79
C GLY A 151 4.53 1.23 -5.80
N VAL A 152 4.03 0.84 -4.63
CA VAL A 152 4.77 0.12 -3.59
C VAL A 152 5.23 -1.25 -4.10
N SER A 153 4.41 -1.96 -4.88
CA SER A 153 4.80 -3.22 -5.51
C SER A 153 6.03 -3.06 -6.40
N LEU A 154 6.01 -2.07 -7.29
CA LEU A 154 7.11 -1.80 -8.21
C LEU A 154 8.40 -1.42 -7.46
N ILE A 155 8.27 -0.61 -6.40
CA ILE A 155 9.40 -0.26 -5.53
C ILE A 155 9.93 -1.48 -4.78
N GLY A 156 9.06 -2.36 -4.28
CA GLY A 156 9.43 -3.62 -3.61
C GLY A 156 10.28 -4.52 -4.51
N ILE A 157 9.92 -4.61 -5.78
CA ILE A 157 10.64 -5.42 -6.79
C ILE A 157 11.98 -4.79 -7.16
N SER A 158 12.13 -3.46 -7.05
CA SER A 158 13.35 -2.73 -7.45
C SER A 158 14.56 -2.86 -6.52
N LYS A 159 14.49 -3.71 -5.48
CA LYS A 159 15.53 -3.87 -4.43
C LYS A 159 15.85 -2.59 -3.65
N MET A 160 14.90 -1.65 -3.58
CA MET A 160 15.11 -0.41 -2.82
C MET A 160 15.30 -0.68 -1.32
N ASN A 161 16.19 0.10 -0.69
CA ASN A 161 16.39 0.04 0.75
C ASN A 161 15.11 0.52 1.47
N THR A 162 14.70 -0.21 2.51
CA THR A 162 13.50 0.05 3.30
C THR A 162 13.49 1.47 3.89
N PHE A 163 14.65 1.99 4.32
CA PHE A 163 14.74 3.35 4.85
C PHE A 163 14.40 4.43 3.79
N LYS A 164 14.88 4.25 2.55
CA LYS A 164 14.56 5.17 1.46
C LYS A 164 13.08 5.11 1.11
N PHE A 165 12.49 3.92 1.17
CA PHE A 165 11.06 3.71 0.95
C PHE A 165 10.23 4.46 1.99
N ILE A 166 10.56 4.31 3.28
CA ILE A 166 9.89 5.02 4.37
C ILE A 166 9.91 6.53 4.14
N LEU A 167 11.07 7.09 3.79
CA LEU A 167 11.20 8.53 3.58
C LEU A 167 10.34 9.01 2.41
N ILE A 168 10.42 8.32 1.26
CA ILE A 168 9.64 8.67 0.06
C ILE A 168 8.14 8.54 0.34
N SER A 169 7.70 7.39 0.88
CA SER A 169 6.32 7.11 1.25
C SER A 169 5.78 8.18 2.20
N TYR A 170 6.50 8.49 3.27
CA TYR A 170 6.08 9.50 4.24
C TYR A 170 5.87 10.86 3.57
N THR A 171 6.83 11.28 2.76
CA THR A 171 6.79 12.61 2.14
C THR A 171 5.66 12.71 1.14
N LEU A 172 5.51 11.71 0.26
CA LEU A 172 4.46 11.68 -0.76
C LEU A 172 3.06 11.58 -0.13
N ASN A 173 2.85 10.66 0.81
CA ASN A 173 1.56 10.49 1.47
C ASN A 173 1.18 11.71 2.31
N SER A 174 2.13 12.28 3.07
CA SER A 174 1.85 13.49 3.87
C SER A 174 1.43 14.65 2.98
N ILE A 175 2.12 14.86 1.84
CA ILE A 175 1.76 15.90 0.86
C ILE A 175 0.40 15.61 0.24
N GLY A 176 0.16 14.39 -0.22
CA GLY A 176 -1.11 14.00 -0.85
C GLY A 176 -2.30 14.21 0.08
N ILE A 177 -2.20 13.72 1.32
CA ILE A 177 -3.24 13.88 2.34
C ILE A 177 -3.42 15.35 2.69
N PHE A 178 -2.33 16.10 2.90
CA PHE A 178 -2.39 17.53 3.18
C PHE A 178 -3.13 18.29 2.08
N LEU A 179 -2.85 17.98 0.80
CA LEU A 179 -3.51 18.63 -0.34
C LEU A 179 -5.00 18.32 -0.40
N ILE A 180 -5.39 17.05 -0.20
CA ILE A 180 -6.80 16.63 -0.19
C ILE A 180 -7.56 17.33 0.94
N VAL A 181 -7.00 17.32 2.15
CA VAL A 181 -7.60 17.93 3.32
C VAL A 181 -7.69 19.45 3.18
N SER A 182 -6.63 20.10 2.71
CA SER A 182 -6.62 21.55 2.50
C SER A 182 -7.63 21.98 1.43
N ALA A 183 -7.77 21.21 0.35
CA ALA A 183 -8.76 21.47 -0.68
C ALA A 183 -10.19 21.44 -0.12
N SER A 184 -10.49 20.49 0.78
CA SER A 184 -11.79 20.42 1.45
C SER A 184 -12.11 21.62 2.34
N VAL A 185 -11.11 22.23 2.97
CA VAL A 185 -11.33 23.41 3.82
C VAL A 185 -11.61 24.66 2.98
N VAL A 186 -11.02 24.75 1.79
CA VAL A 186 -11.21 25.89 0.86
C VAL A 186 -12.53 25.77 0.09
N VAL A 187 -12.90 24.55 -0.32
CA VAL A 187 -14.14 24.26 -1.05
C VAL A 187 -15.20 23.76 -0.05
N LYS A 188 -15.63 24.64 0.85
CA LYS A 188 -16.82 24.36 1.66
C LYS A 188 -18.07 24.51 0.78
N PRO A 189 -19.01 23.54 0.78
CA PRO A 189 -20.34 23.73 0.20
C PRO A 189 -21.15 24.77 1.00
#